data_AF-A0A9R1G196-F1
#
_entry.id   AF-A0A9R1G196-F1
#
_cell.length_a   1.000
_cell.length_b   1.000
_cell.length_c   1.000
_cell.angle_alpha   90.00
_cell.angle_beta   90.00
_cell.angle_gamma   90.00
#
_symmetry.space_group_name_H-M   'P 1'
#
loop_
_entity.id
_entity.type
_entity.pdbx_description
1 polymer ?
#
loop_
_entity_poly.entity_id
_entity_poly.type
_entity_poly.pdbx_seq_one_letter_code
_entity_poly.pdbx_strand_id
1 'polypeptide(L)'
;MGVDRGSTSVQFDDFLPSMAKKLGAEGLIQELCKGFQLLMDPRAGRITFQSLKRNAARLGLGELRDDELQEMMREGDMDGDSALDQTEFCILMVRLSPELMEQESHRMFEC
;
A
#
# COMPACT_ATOMS: atom_id res chain seq x y z
N MET A 1 -5.22 -32.87 -8.86
CA MET A 1 -5.15 -32.38 -7.46
C MET A 1 -3.74 -31.91 -7.21
N GLY A 2 -3.54 -30.61 -6.95
CA GLY A 2 -2.20 -30.12 -6.63
C GLY A 2 -2.07 -28.60 -6.67
N VAL A 3 -2.76 -27.94 -5.73
CA VAL A 3 -2.52 -26.58 -5.20
C VAL A 3 -2.49 -25.43 -6.22
N ASP A 4 -3.66 -24.84 -6.43
CA ASP A 4 -3.79 -23.39 -6.59
C ASP A 4 -3.10 -22.74 -5.39
N ARG A 5 -1.83 -22.35 -5.54
CA ARG A 5 -1.26 -21.30 -4.70
C ARG A 5 -1.98 -20.03 -5.11
N GLY A 6 -3.12 -19.78 -4.46
CA GLY A 6 -3.68 -18.45 -4.37
C GLY A 6 -2.58 -17.57 -3.82
N SER A 7 -1.88 -16.89 -4.72
CA SER A 7 -1.13 -15.70 -4.39
C SER A 7 -2.12 -14.84 -3.63
N THR A 8 -1.85 -14.58 -2.34
CA THR A 8 -2.59 -13.62 -1.52
C THR A 8 -2.29 -12.20 -2.02
N SER A 9 -2.41 -11.99 -3.34
CA SER A 9 -2.49 -10.69 -3.94
C SER A 9 -3.86 -10.17 -3.52
N VAL A 10 -3.87 -9.36 -2.46
CA VAL A 10 -4.97 -8.44 -2.23
C VAL A 10 -5.25 -7.79 -3.58
N GLN A 11 -6.43 -8.04 -4.16
CA GLN A 11 -6.81 -7.48 -5.46
C GLN A 11 -7.08 -5.99 -5.25
N PHE A 12 -6.01 -5.23 -5.04
CA PHE A 12 -6.02 -3.80 -5.23
C PHE A 12 -5.99 -3.58 -6.73
N ASP A 13 -7.07 -3.01 -7.25
CA ASP A 13 -7.01 -2.38 -8.56
C ASP A 13 -5.89 -1.33 -8.50
N ASP A 14 -4.85 -1.53 -9.30
CA ASP A 14 -3.67 -0.67 -9.27
C ASP A 14 -3.98 0.68 -9.91
N PHE A 15 -4.50 1.60 -9.11
CA PHE A 15 -4.78 2.96 -9.55
C PHE A 15 -3.56 3.87 -9.43
N LEU A 16 -2.46 3.43 -8.79
CA LEU A 16 -1.28 4.27 -8.55
C LEU A 16 -0.63 4.77 -9.85
N PRO A 17 -0.44 3.96 -10.92
CA PRO A 17 0.09 4.43 -12.20
C PRO A 17 -0.77 5.50 -12.84
N SER A 18 -2.09 5.33 -12.77
CA SER A 18 -3.04 6.29 -13.32
C SER A 18 -3.01 7.63 -12.56
N MET A 19 -2.83 7.57 -11.24
CA MET A 19 -2.69 8.74 -10.37
C MET A 19 -1.33 9.41 -10.59
N ALA A 20 -0.24 8.64 -10.66
CA ALA A 20 1.10 9.13 -10.95
C ALA A 20 1.16 9.87 -12.30
N LYS A 21 0.52 9.32 -13.33
CA LYS A 21 0.44 9.95 -14.66
C LYS A 21 -0.34 11.26 -14.66
N LYS A 22 -1.38 11.37 -13.84
CA LYS A 22 -2.24 12.57 -13.77
C LYS A 22 -1.69 13.65 -12.84
N LEU A 23 -1.13 13.26 -11.71
CA LEU A 23 -0.74 14.14 -10.61
C LEU A 23 0.78 14.38 -10.55
N GLY A 24 1.57 13.58 -11.28
CA GLY A 24 3.02 13.55 -11.14
C GLY A 24 3.47 12.83 -9.85
N ALA A 25 4.78 12.66 -9.70
CA ALA A 25 5.36 12.00 -8.53
C ALA A 25 5.03 12.74 -7.22
N GLU A 26 5.14 14.07 -7.22
CA GLU A 26 4.83 14.89 -6.03
C GLU A 26 3.35 14.79 -5.63
N GLY A 27 2.44 14.83 -6.60
CA GLY A 27 1.00 14.71 -6.34
C GLY A 27 0.61 13.30 -5.87
N LEU A 28 1.25 12.25 -6.40
CA LEU A 28 1.07 10.88 -5.90
C LEU A 28 1.50 10.77 -4.44
N ILE A 29 2.69 11.30 -4.09
CA ILE A 29 3.18 11.30 -2.71
C ILE A 29 2.19 12.02 -1.78
N GLN A 30 1.63 13.16 -2.20
CA GLN A 30 0.63 13.87 -1.42
C GLN A 30 -0.64 13.05 -1.18
N GLU A 31 -1.13 12.32 -2.19
CA GLU A 31 -2.31 11.45 -2.02
C GLU A 31 -2.01 10.26 -1.11
N LEU A 32 -0.81 9.65 -1.21
CA LEU A 32 -0.37 8.60 -0.28
C LEU A 32 -0.27 9.15 1.16
N CYS A 33 0.24 10.35 1.35
CA CYS A 33 0.29 11.02 2.65
C CYS A 33 -1.11 11.26 3.23
N LYS A 34 -2.09 11.64 2.40
CA LYS A 34 -3.50 11.77 2.83
C LYS A 34 -4.09 10.40 3.20
N GLY A 35 -3.82 9.37 2.42
CA GLY A 35 -4.20 7.99 2.72
C GLY A 35 -3.63 7.52 4.06
N PHE A 36 -2.35 7.80 4.32
CA PHE A 36 -1.71 7.54 5.61
C PHE A 36 -2.45 8.23 6.76
N GLN A 37 -2.77 9.51 6.63
CA GLN A 37 -3.49 10.26 7.67
C GLN A 37 -4.89 9.71 7.95
N LEU A 38 -5.54 9.12 6.96
CA LEU A 38 -6.85 8.46 7.14
C LEU A 38 -6.74 7.12 7.86
N LEU A 39 -5.62 6.41 7.70
CA LEU A 39 -5.39 5.07 8.25
C LEU A 39 -4.68 5.08 9.61
N MET A 40 -3.88 6.11 9.90
CA MET A 40 -3.06 6.20 11.10
C MET A 40 -3.88 6.27 12.39
N ASP A 41 -3.26 5.86 13.50
CA ASP A 41 -3.75 6.18 14.81
C ASP A 41 -3.34 7.61 15.20
N PRO A 42 -4.28 8.51 15.52
CA PRO A 42 -3.97 9.90 15.83
C PRO A 42 -3.23 10.08 17.16
N ARG A 43 -3.23 9.07 18.05
CA ARG A 43 -2.45 9.11 19.31
C ARG A 43 -1.04 8.58 19.11
N ALA A 44 -0.88 7.52 18.31
CA ALA A 44 0.44 6.93 18.04
C ALA A 44 1.25 7.71 17.00
N GLY A 45 0.58 8.43 16.10
CA GLY A 45 1.26 9.08 14.98
C GLY A 45 1.64 8.12 13.83
N ARG A 46 1.23 6.86 13.93
CA ARG A 46 1.60 5.75 13.03
C ARG A 46 0.38 4.86 12.75
N ILE A 47 0.41 4.09 11.67
CA ILE A 47 -0.62 3.09 11.39
C ILE A 47 -0.33 1.87 12.27
N THR A 48 -1.26 1.52 13.14
CA THR A 48 -1.20 0.28 13.92
C THR A 48 -2.17 -0.73 13.33
N PHE A 49 -2.00 -2.02 13.63
CA PHE A 49 -2.94 -3.05 13.19
C PHE A 49 -4.41 -2.71 13.52
N GLN A 50 -4.65 -2.17 14.72
CA GLN A 50 -6.00 -1.77 15.14
C GLN A 50 -6.53 -0.56 14.36
N SER A 51 -5.68 0.46 14.10
CA SER A 51 -6.09 1.63 13.33
C SER A 51 -6.33 1.26 11.87
N LEU A 52 -5.46 0.44 11.28
CA LEU A 52 -5.59 -0.09 9.93
C LEU A 52 -6.91 -0.83 9.78
N LYS A 53 -7.20 -1.82 10.63
CA LYS A 53 -8.46 -2.59 10.59
C LYS A 53 -9.70 -1.70 10.69
N ARG A 54 -9.70 -0.78 11.66
CA ARG A 54 -10.84 0.11 11.90
C ARG A 54 -11.04 1.11 10.77
N ASN A 55 -9.96 1.73 10.28
CA ASN A 55 -10.04 2.79 9.30
C ASN A 55 -10.20 2.23 7.87
N ALA A 56 -9.59 1.09 7.55
CA ALA A 56 -9.80 0.38 6.28
C ALA A 56 -11.28 -0.01 6.11
N ALA A 57 -11.92 -0.50 7.17
CA ALA A 57 -13.36 -0.78 7.15
C ALA A 57 -14.21 0.47 6.83
N ARG A 58 -13.80 1.66 7.27
CA ARG A 58 -14.49 2.92 6.98
C ARG A 58 -14.29 3.40 5.53
N LEU A 59 -13.20 2.98 4.89
CA LEU A 59 -12.89 3.28 3.49
C LEU A 59 -13.49 2.27 2.51
N GLY A 60 -14.32 1.33 2.99
CA GLY A 60 -14.91 0.28 2.16
C GLY A 60 -13.97 -0.91 1.89
N LEU A 61 -12.81 -0.95 2.53
CA LEU A 61 -11.86 -2.07 2.50
C LEU A 61 -12.11 -3.07 3.64
N GLY A 62 -13.35 -3.12 4.17
CA GLY A 62 -13.72 -3.94 5.32
C GLY A 62 -13.79 -5.44 5.05
N GLU A 63 -13.68 -5.85 3.79
CA GLU A 63 -13.64 -7.25 3.37
C GLU A 63 -12.26 -7.89 3.60
N LEU A 64 -11.24 -7.09 3.94
CA LEU A 64 -9.91 -7.60 4.28
C LEU A 64 -9.96 -8.36 5.60
N ARG A 65 -9.48 -9.60 5.57
CA ARG A 65 -9.42 -10.45 6.76
C ARG A 65 -8.23 -10.07 7.65
N ASP A 66 -8.30 -10.47 8.91
CA ASP A 66 -7.24 -10.18 9.88
C ASP A 66 -5.88 -10.75 9.44
N ASP A 67 -5.85 -11.90 8.76
CA ASP A 67 -4.63 -12.48 8.16
C ASP A 67 -4.02 -11.59 7.08
N GLU A 68 -4.85 -11.02 6.20
CA GLU A 68 -4.40 -10.14 5.12
C GLU A 68 -3.86 -8.81 5.68
N LEU A 69 -4.55 -8.25 6.67
CA LEU A 69 -4.09 -7.05 7.37
C LEU A 69 -2.78 -7.30 8.13
N GLN A 70 -2.60 -8.46 8.74
CA GLN A 70 -1.34 -8.82 9.39
C GLN A 70 -0.21 -9.02 8.39
N GLU A 71 -0.49 -9.61 7.22
CA GLU A 71 0.47 -9.75 6.14
C GLU A 71 0.91 -8.37 5.60
N MET A 72 -0.04 -7.44 5.40
CA MET A 72 0.27 -6.07 5.01
C MET A 72 1.16 -5.34 6.02
N MET A 73 0.85 -5.47 7.31
CA MET A 73 1.69 -4.88 8.37
C MET A 73 3.09 -5.47 8.34
N ARG A 74 3.22 -6.80 8.27
CA ARG A 74 4.51 -7.51 8.26
C ARG A 74 5.37 -7.17 7.04
N GLU A 75 4.75 -6.92 5.89
CA GLU A 75 5.46 -6.58 4.65
C GLU A 75 5.93 -5.12 4.63
N GLY A 76 5.20 -4.22 5.29
CA GLY A 76 5.51 -2.80 5.35
C GLY A 76 6.42 -2.39 6.51
N ASP A 77 6.35 -3.11 7.63
CA ASP A 77 7.09 -2.81 8.86
C ASP A 77 8.57 -3.20 8.66
N MET A 78 9.43 -2.20 8.44
CA MET A 78 10.84 -2.39 8.15
C MET A 78 11.71 -2.30 9.40
N ASP A 79 11.26 -1.56 10.41
CA ASP A 79 12.00 -1.35 11.67
C ASP A 79 11.61 -2.36 12.78
N GLY A 80 10.50 -3.08 12.60
CA GLY A 80 9.99 -4.10 13.51
C GLY A 80 9.22 -3.55 14.71
N ASP A 81 8.75 -2.30 14.65
CA ASP A 81 8.01 -1.67 15.75
C ASP A 81 6.52 -2.05 15.81
N SER A 82 6.06 -2.91 14.89
CA SER A 82 4.66 -3.35 14.74
C SER A 82 3.68 -2.24 14.40
N ALA A 83 4.18 -1.13 13.84
CA ALA A 83 3.44 -0.05 13.24
C ALA A 83 3.97 0.22 11.83
N LEU A 84 3.28 1.06 11.07
CA LEU A 84 3.81 1.63 9.84
C LEU A 84 3.91 3.14 10.03
N ASP A 85 5.10 3.68 9.85
CA ASP A 85 5.28 5.10 9.67
C ASP A 85 4.88 5.56 8.25
N GLN A 86 4.94 6.87 8.02
CA GLN A 86 4.54 7.44 6.73
C GLN A 86 5.43 6.96 5.58
N THR A 87 6.73 6.77 5.84
CA THR A 87 7.70 6.36 4.84
C THR A 87 7.47 4.89 4.48
N GLU A 88 7.33 4.02 5.48
CA GLU A 88 7.05 2.60 5.33
C GLU A 88 5.74 2.36 4.58
N PHE A 89 4.69 3.10 4.92
CA PHE A 89 3.41 3.02 4.22
C PHE A 89 3.53 3.42 2.74
N CYS A 90 4.24 4.51 2.44
CA CYS A 90 4.48 4.95 1.06
C CYS A 90 5.28 3.90 0.27
N ILE A 91 6.33 3.35 0.87
CA ILE A 91 7.16 2.29 0.26
C ILE A 91 6.30 1.05 -0.01
N LEU A 92 5.50 0.61 0.95
CA LEU A 92 4.61 -0.53 0.80
C LEU A 92 3.63 -0.31 -0.36
N MET A 93 2.98 0.85 -0.43
CA MET A 93 2.02 1.17 -1.49
C MET A 93 2.68 1.17 -2.88
N VAL A 94 3.88 1.72 -3.01
CA VAL A 94 4.62 1.70 -4.28
C VAL A 94 5.06 0.28 -4.64
N ARG A 95 5.50 -0.53 -3.67
CA ARG A 95 5.90 -1.94 -3.91
C ARG A 95 4.74 -2.83 -4.33
N LEU A 96 3.53 -2.53 -3.86
CA LEU A 96 2.31 -3.22 -4.26
C LEU A 96 1.79 -2.80 -5.65
N SER A 97 2.37 -1.76 -6.26
CA SER A 97 2.10 -1.33 -7.65
C SER A 97 3.22 -1.82 -8.57
N PRO A 98 3.10 -3.03 -9.15
CA PRO A 98 4.11 -3.56 -10.07
C PRO A 98 4.25 -2.70 -11.32
N GLU A 99 3.18 -2.03 -11.77
CA GLU A 99 3.21 -1.16 -12.95
C GLU A 99 4.10 0.07 -12.75
N LEU A 100 4.18 0.63 -11.54
CA LEU A 100 5.13 1.71 -11.22
C LEU A 100 6.58 1.23 -11.18
N MET A 101 6.82 -0.05 -10.86
CA MET A 101 8.16 -0.65 -10.87
C MET A 101 8.59 -1.12 -12.28
N GLU A 102 7.64 -1.46 -13.16
CA GLU A 102 7.92 -1.94 -14.52
C GLU A 102 8.14 -0.83 -15.57
N GLN A 103 7.64 0.40 -15.34
CA GLN A 103 7.71 1.48 -16.34
C GLN A 103 9.12 2.06 -16.59
N GLU A 104 10.11 1.78 -15.75
CA GLU A 104 11.50 2.19 -16.00
C GLU A 104 12.21 1.30 -17.03
N SER A 105 11.68 0.11 -17.37
CA SER A 105 12.33 -0.79 -18.34
C SER A 105 12.04 -0.48 -19.81
N HIS A 106 11.00 0.32 -20.13
CA HIS A 106 10.52 0.49 -21.52
C HIS A 106 10.88 1.83 -22.19
N ARG A 107 11.62 2.73 -21.53
CA ARG A 107 12.16 3.95 -22.18
C ARG A 107 13.61 3.82 -22.68
N MET A 108 14.22 2.64 -22.58
CA MET A 108 15.62 2.43 -22.96
C MET A 108 15.81 1.75 -24.33
N PHE A 109 14.74 1.41 -25.07
CA PHE A 109 14.84 0.75 -26.38
C PHE A 109 14.09 1.43 -27.54
N GLU A 110 13.83 2.74 -27.45
CA GLU A 110 13.50 3.53 -28.64
C GLU A 110 14.51 4.69 -28.78
N CYS A 111 15.73 4.34 -29.16
CA CYS A 111 16.66 5.21 -29.90
C CYS A 111 17.11 4.47 -31.16
#